data_AF-A0A7S1S7Q6-F1
#
_entry.id   AF-A0A7S1S7Q6-F1
#
_cell.length_a   1.000
_cell.length_b   1.000
_cell.length_c   1.000
_cell.angle_alpha   90.00
_cell.angle_beta   90.00
_cell.angle_gamma   90.00
#
_symmetry.space_group_name_H-M   'P 1'
#
loop_
_entity.id
_entity.type
_entity.pdbx_description
1 polymer ?
#
loop_
_entity_poly.entity_id
_entity_poly.type
_entity_poly.pdbx_seq_one_letter_code
_entity_poly.pdbx_strand_id
1 'polypeptide(L)'
;SYHGSGHSMRYEGLTAILQIEYFNTWPWHGVLGDGSGRSYVSYVYSLVPLEESPYKFADVLWTDYPKRRVKRSMHGIYFAVVPGGRLAVFDPMTLLLTLTASLALLAIAATVVRYMAMYCLNHRVYYTEIMYDVSPDFTDVRVLETMEETDITRLLSQRGLRTVGSRPERILRVLKSGRLEHPGEALM
;
A
#
# COMPACT_ATOMS: atom_id res chain seq x y z
N SER A 1 -43.09 -12.31 -11.93
CA SER A 1 -44.39 -12.04 -11.28
C SER A 1 -44.17 -12.27 -9.82
N TYR A 2 -44.87 -11.55 -8.94
CA TYR A 2 -44.68 -11.74 -7.50
C TYR A 2 -45.01 -13.19 -7.13
N HIS A 3 -44.28 -13.74 -6.17
CA HIS A 3 -44.49 -15.11 -5.73
C HIS A 3 -45.92 -15.22 -5.15
N GLY A 4 -46.83 -15.86 -5.88
CA GLY A 4 -48.23 -16.07 -5.48
C GLY A 4 -49.29 -15.34 -6.30
N SER A 5 -48.95 -14.50 -7.28
CA SER A 5 -49.95 -13.69 -7.99
C SER A 5 -50.65 -14.38 -9.17
N GLY A 6 -50.16 -15.54 -9.64
CA GLY A 6 -50.76 -16.30 -10.75
C GLY A 6 -50.80 -15.57 -12.11
N HIS A 7 -50.40 -14.30 -12.17
CA HIS A 7 -50.45 -13.46 -13.35
C HIS A 7 -49.06 -13.27 -13.97
N SER A 8 -49.02 -12.90 -15.25
CA SER A 8 -47.75 -12.61 -15.94
C SER A 8 -47.23 -11.22 -15.57
N MET A 9 -45.90 -11.02 -15.65
CA MET A 9 -45.27 -9.71 -15.39
C MET A 9 -45.81 -8.60 -16.30
N ARG A 10 -46.24 -8.96 -17.52
CA ARG A 10 -46.87 -8.02 -18.46
C ARG A 10 -48.23 -7.53 -17.96
N TYR A 11 -48.98 -8.37 -17.25
CA TYR A 11 -50.30 -8.03 -16.73
C TYR A 11 -50.22 -7.12 -15.50
N GLU A 12 -49.21 -7.33 -14.66
CA GLU A 12 -49.03 -6.59 -13.40
C GLU A 12 -48.31 -5.25 -13.59
N GLY A 13 -47.47 -5.16 -14.61
CA GLY A 13 -46.53 -4.06 -14.78
C GLY A 13 -45.19 -4.38 -14.11
N LEU A 14 -44.14 -3.71 -14.59
CA LEU A 14 -42.77 -3.93 -14.15
C LEU A 14 -42.11 -2.59 -13.87
N THR A 15 -41.43 -2.47 -12.75
CA THR A 15 -40.47 -1.39 -12.52
C THR A 15 -39.07 -1.95 -12.70
N ALA A 16 -38.25 -1.30 -13.51
CA ALA A 16 -36.84 -1.64 -13.67
C ALA A 16 -35.97 -0.40 -13.48
N ILE A 17 -34.85 -0.56 -12.79
CA ILE A 17 -33.85 0.47 -12.60
C ILE A 17 -32.78 0.27 -13.67
N LEU A 18 -32.59 1.29 -14.51
CA LEU A 18 -31.49 1.34 -15.47
C LEU A 18 -30.34 2.13 -14.82
N GLN A 19 -29.33 1.40 -14.35
CA GLN A 19 -28.11 1.99 -13.83
C GLN A 19 -27.15 2.21 -14.99
N ILE A 20 -26.72 3.46 -15.15
CA ILE A 20 -25.75 3.84 -16.17
C ILE A 20 -24.50 4.27 -15.42
N GLU A 21 -23.42 3.49 -15.54
CA GLU A 21 -22.13 3.79 -14.92
C GLU A 21 -21.14 4.29 -15.96
N TYR A 22 -20.67 5.53 -15.83
CA TYR A 22 -19.57 6.07 -16.64
C TYR A 22 -18.22 5.94 -15.92
N PHE A 23 -17.18 5.53 -16.64
CA PHE A 23 -15.82 5.47 -16.12
C PHE A 23 -14.78 5.81 -17.20
N ASN A 24 -13.67 6.43 -16.76
CA ASN A 24 -12.55 6.82 -17.62
C ASN A 24 -11.23 6.14 -17.21
N THR A 25 -11.27 5.23 -16.23
CA THR A 25 -10.10 4.51 -15.70
C THR A 25 -9.71 3.31 -16.52
N TRP A 26 -10.53 2.87 -17.47
CA TRP A 26 -10.24 1.71 -18.31
C TRP A 26 -10.88 1.86 -19.70
N PRO A 27 -10.11 1.67 -20.79
CA PRO A 27 -8.67 1.45 -20.85
C PRO A 27 -7.90 2.72 -20.45
N TRP A 28 -6.73 2.57 -19.81
CA TRP A 28 -5.86 3.70 -19.41
C TRP A 28 -5.28 4.38 -20.66
N HIS A 29 -6.00 5.35 -21.20
CA HIS A 29 -5.47 6.30 -22.16
C HIS A 29 -5.04 7.51 -21.32
N GLY A 30 -3.75 7.85 -21.35
CA GLY A 30 -3.23 8.99 -20.60
C GLY A 30 -3.87 10.32 -21.03
N VAL A 31 -3.36 11.43 -20.49
CA VAL A 31 -3.80 12.78 -20.91
C VAL A 31 -3.58 13.02 -22.41
N LEU A 32 -2.64 12.27 -23.01
CA LEU A 32 -2.60 12.06 -24.45
C LEU A 32 -3.58 10.93 -24.81
N GLY A 33 -4.76 11.30 -25.33
CA GLY A 33 -5.59 10.36 -26.10
C GLY A 33 -4.81 9.74 -27.26
N ASP A 34 -5.38 8.81 -28.02
CA ASP A 34 -4.68 7.98 -29.04
C ASP A 34 -4.02 8.74 -30.23
N GLY A 35 -3.87 10.07 -30.15
CA GLY A 35 -3.54 10.96 -31.25
C GLY A 35 -4.79 11.53 -31.94
N SER A 36 -5.98 10.95 -31.71
CA SER A 36 -7.27 11.42 -32.26
C SER A 36 -8.04 12.40 -31.37
N GLY A 37 -7.50 12.77 -30.20
CA GLY A 37 -8.13 13.75 -29.29
C GLY A 37 -9.41 13.28 -28.61
N ARG A 38 -9.73 11.97 -28.64
CA ARG A 38 -10.94 11.40 -28.02
C ARG A 38 -10.59 10.73 -26.68
N SER A 39 -11.05 11.31 -25.58
CA SER A 39 -11.11 10.62 -24.29
C SER A 39 -12.34 9.70 -24.32
N TYR A 40 -12.12 8.39 -24.39
CA TYR A 40 -13.20 7.40 -24.45
C TYR A 40 -13.76 7.17 -23.05
N VAL A 41 -14.86 7.85 -22.72
CA VAL A 41 -15.67 7.51 -21.54
C VAL A 41 -16.43 6.22 -21.87
N SER A 42 -16.20 5.18 -21.07
CA SER A 42 -16.92 3.91 -21.20
C SER A 42 -18.20 3.94 -20.39
N TYR A 43 -19.25 3.31 -20.90
CA TYR A 43 -20.56 3.23 -20.26
C TYR A 43 -20.94 1.77 -20.02
N VAL A 44 -21.25 1.40 -18.77
CA VAL A 44 -21.90 0.12 -18.44
C VAL A 44 -23.36 0.37 -18.17
N TYR A 45 -24.23 -0.40 -18.84
CA TYR A 45 -25.66 -0.38 -18.61
C TYR A 45 -26.05 -1.63 -17.83
N SER A 46 -26.54 -1.44 -16.61
CA SER A 46 -27.02 -2.52 -15.75
C SER A 46 -28.52 -2.34 -15.53
N LEU A 47 -29.31 -3.33 -15.95
CA LEU A 47 -30.75 -3.34 -15.75
C LEU A 47 -31.09 -4.20 -14.54
N VAL A 48 -31.64 -3.57 -13.50
CA VAL A 48 -32.04 -4.25 -12.26
C VAL A 48 -33.57 -4.22 -12.16
N PRO A 49 -34.27 -5.35 -12.36
CA PRO A 49 -35.72 -5.39 -12.17
C PRO A 49 -36.05 -5.23 -10.67
N LEU A 50 -37.05 -4.42 -10.36
CA LEU A 50 -37.55 -4.26 -9.00
C LEU A 50 -38.71 -5.25 -8.79
N GLU A 51 -38.36 -6.43 -8.28
CA GLU A 51 -39.24 -7.60 -8.14
C GLU A 51 -40.37 -7.44 -7.12
N GLU A 52 -40.59 -6.24 -6.54
CA GLU A 52 -41.69 -5.92 -5.60
C GLU A 52 -42.50 -4.65 -5.94
N SER A 53 -42.29 -4.06 -7.13
CA SER A 53 -42.93 -2.77 -7.50
C SER A 53 -43.67 -2.80 -8.84
N PRO A 54 -44.99 -3.11 -8.84
CA PRO A 54 -45.76 -3.15 -10.07
C PRO A 54 -46.13 -1.74 -10.49
N TYR A 55 -45.75 -1.37 -11.71
CA TYR A 55 -46.09 -0.05 -12.23
C TYR A 55 -47.50 -0.04 -12.83
N LYS A 56 -48.37 0.76 -12.21
CA LYS A 56 -49.76 0.95 -12.64
C LYS A 56 -50.11 2.43 -12.63
N PHE A 57 -50.61 2.91 -13.77
CA PHE A 57 -51.16 4.25 -13.91
C PHE A 57 -52.68 4.18 -14.10
N ALA A 58 -53.44 4.93 -13.31
CA ALA A 58 -54.88 4.98 -13.40
C ALA A 58 -55.34 6.38 -13.81
N ASP A 59 -56.03 6.45 -14.94
CA ASP A 59 -56.58 7.70 -15.47
C ASP A 59 -58.12 7.63 -15.47
N VAL A 60 -58.77 8.76 -15.24
CA VAL A 60 -60.23 8.86 -15.20
C VAL A 60 -60.67 9.92 -16.19
N LEU A 61 -61.15 9.47 -17.35
CA LEU A 61 -61.78 10.37 -18.32
C LEU A 61 -63.29 10.42 -18.07
N TRP A 62 -63.79 11.65 -17.89
CA TRP A 62 -65.22 11.91 -17.94
C TRP A 62 -65.68 11.90 -19.40
N THR A 63 -66.63 11.02 -19.71
CA THR A 63 -67.27 11.00 -21.03
C THR A 63 -68.55 11.83 -21.04
N ASP A 64 -69.23 11.93 -19.89
CA ASP A 64 -70.40 12.80 -19.68
C ASP A 64 -70.47 13.20 -18.20
N TYR A 65 -70.15 14.44 -17.87
CA TYR A 65 -70.07 14.90 -16.48
C TYR A 65 -71.45 15.31 -15.95
N PRO A 66 -71.89 14.89 -14.74
CA PRO A 66 -71.21 14.02 -13.77
C PRO A 66 -71.63 12.54 -13.86
N LYS A 67 -72.40 12.15 -14.89
CA LYS A 67 -73.12 10.87 -14.93
C LYS A 67 -72.23 9.68 -15.33
N ARG A 68 -71.20 9.90 -16.15
CA ARG A 68 -70.38 8.83 -16.73
C ARG A 68 -68.90 9.18 -16.76
N ARG A 69 -68.10 8.28 -16.17
CA ARG A 69 -66.65 8.27 -16.24
C ARG A 69 -66.13 6.91 -16.67
N VAL A 70 -65.00 6.90 -17.35
CA VAL A 70 -64.24 5.71 -17.73
C VAL A 70 -62.93 5.72 -16.96
N LYS A 71 -62.75 4.72 -16.08
CA LYS A 71 -61.48 4.49 -15.39
C LYS A 71 -60.61 3.60 -16.26
N ARG A 72 -59.49 4.12 -16.74
CA ARG A 72 -58.47 3.37 -17.48
C ARG A 72 -57.39 2.95 -16.50
N SER A 73 -57.08 1.66 -16.48
CA SER A 73 -55.99 1.08 -15.69
C SER A 73 -54.90 0.61 -16.65
N MET A 74 -53.79 1.33 -16.70
CA MET A 74 -52.66 1.05 -17.59
C MET A 74 -51.55 0.38 -16.78
N HIS A 75 -51.19 -0.84 -17.16
CA HIS A 75 -50.03 -1.55 -16.61
C HIS A 75 -48.91 -1.46 -17.65
N GLY A 76 -47.72 -1.07 -17.22
CA GLY A 76 -46.62 -0.78 -18.13
C GLY A 76 -45.27 -1.12 -17.52
N ILE A 77 -44.21 -0.83 -18.29
CA ILE A 77 -42.84 -0.93 -17.81
C ILE A 77 -42.38 0.48 -17.46
N TYR A 78 -42.02 0.71 -16.21
CA TYR A 78 -41.42 1.94 -15.74
C TYR A 78 -39.92 1.77 -15.62
N PHE A 79 -39.16 2.57 -16.36
CA PHE A 79 -37.71 2.64 -16.26
C PHE A 79 -37.30 3.81 -15.39
N ALA A 80 -36.71 3.53 -14.22
CA ALA A 80 -36.06 4.53 -13.39
C ALA A 80 -34.57 4.59 -13.78
N VAL A 81 -34.15 5.66 -14.44
CA VAL A 81 -32.75 5.82 -14.84
C VAL A 81 -31.96 6.44 -13.70
N VAL A 82 -30.90 5.76 -13.26
CA VAL A 82 -29.98 6.25 -12.24
C VAL A 82 -28.62 6.44 -12.89
N PRO A 83 -28.26 7.68 -13.29
CA PRO A 83 -26.94 7.98 -13.80
C PRO A 83 -25.95 8.03 -12.63
N GLY A 84 -24.85 7.31 -12.76
CA GLY A 84 -23.75 7.29 -11.80
C GLY A 84 -22.43 7.08 -12.53
N GLY A 85 -21.32 7.26 -11.83
CA GLY A 85 -20.02 7.03 -12.45
C GLY A 85 -18.86 7.46 -11.59
N ARG A 86 -17.67 7.05 -12.00
CA ARG A 86 -16.40 7.41 -11.37
C ARG A 86 -15.47 7.97 -12.43
N LEU A 87 -15.18 9.26 -12.31
CA LEU A 87 -14.13 9.90 -13.08
C LEU A 87 -12.90 9.98 -12.20
N ALA A 88 -11.83 9.33 -12.64
CA ALA A 88 -10.51 9.53 -12.07
C ALA A 88 -9.82 10.65 -12.86
N VAL A 89 -9.17 11.54 -12.12
CA VAL A 89 -8.26 12.53 -12.69
C VAL A 89 -6.88 12.26 -12.09
N PHE A 90 -5.83 12.52 -12.86
CA PHE A 90 -4.49 12.44 -12.35
C PHE A 90 -4.26 13.50 -11.28
N ASP A 91 -3.96 13.07 -10.05
CA ASP A 91 -3.62 13.95 -8.93
C ASP A 91 -2.18 13.69 -8.47
N PRO A 92 -1.26 14.67 -8.63
CA PRO A 92 0.13 14.52 -8.21
C PRO A 92 0.30 14.32 -6.70
N MET A 93 -0.62 14.84 -5.87
CA MET A 93 -0.55 14.67 -4.42
C MET A 93 -0.80 13.21 -4.04
N THR A 94 -1.86 12.61 -4.59
CA THR A 94 -2.15 11.18 -4.43
C THR A 94 -1.01 10.30 -4.93
N LEU A 95 -0.35 10.67 -6.02
CA LEU A 95 0.84 9.96 -6.51
C LEU A 95 2.00 10.02 -5.49
N LEU A 96 2.30 11.18 -4.94
CA LEU A 96 3.39 11.33 -3.97
C LEU A 96 3.09 10.56 -2.68
N LEU A 97 1.84 10.59 -2.20
CA LEU A 97 1.42 9.83 -1.03
C LEU A 97 1.54 8.32 -1.24
N THR A 98 1.11 7.82 -2.40
CA THR A 98 1.22 6.38 -2.72
C THR A 98 2.67 5.94 -2.92
N LEU A 99 3.53 6.79 -3.50
CA LEU A 99 4.96 6.52 -3.64
C LEU A 99 5.69 6.51 -2.29
N THR A 100 5.41 7.48 -1.43
CA THR A 100 6.03 7.53 -0.09
C THR A 100 5.59 6.34 0.77
N ALA A 101 4.32 5.95 0.69
CA ALA A 101 3.82 4.75 1.37
C ALA A 101 4.51 3.47 0.84
N SER A 102 4.74 3.34 -0.47
CA SER A 102 5.41 2.17 -1.04
C SER A 102 6.88 2.09 -0.64
N LEU A 103 7.59 3.23 -0.58
CA LEU A 103 8.96 3.31 -0.07
C LEU A 103 9.04 2.96 1.42
N ALA A 104 8.08 3.42 2.23
CA ALA A 104 8.00 3.05 3.64
C ALA A 104 7.78 1.54 3.82
N LEU A 105 6.86 0.95 3.05
CA LEU A 105 6.63 -0.50 3.06
C LEU A 105 7.86 -1.28 2.60
N LEU A 106 8.61 -0.78 1.62
CA LEU A 106 9.86 -1.40 1.18
C LEU A 106 10.92 -1.39 2.30
N ALA A 107 11.05 -0.28 3.02
CA ALA A 107 11.95 -0.21 4.17
C ALA A 107 11.55 -1.18 5.28
N ILE A 108 10.26 -1.31 5.58
CA ILE A 108 9.73 -2.28 6.54
C ILE A 108 10.00 -3.73 6.06
N ALA A 109 9.81 -4.02 4.78
CA ALA A 109 10.12 -5.34 4.24
C ALA A 109 11.61 -5.67 4.40
N ALA A 110 12.50 -4.71 4.11
CA ALA A 110 13.94 -4.89 4.31
C ALA A 110 14.30 -5.13 5.78
N THR A 111 13.69 -4.42 6.74
CA THR A 111 13.95 -4.67 8.16
C THR A 111 13.47 -6.06 8.58
N VAL A 112 12.29 -6.48 8.15
CA VAL A 112 11.76 -7.83 8.41
C VAL A 112 12.69 -8.90 7.85
N VAL A 113 13.16 -8.75 6.61
CA VAL A 113 14.11 -9.68 6.00
C VAL A 113 15.42 -9.74 6.80
N ARG A 114 15.93 -8.59 7.27
CA ARG A 114 17.12 -8.54 8.13
C ARG A 114 16.90 -9.26 9.45
N TYR A 115 15.75 -9.06 10.10
CA TYR A 115 15.39 -9.80 11.31
C TYR A 115 15.30 -11.31 11.05
N MET A 116 14.66 -11.74 9.96
CA MET A 116 14.59 -13.15 9.60
C MET A 116 15.98 -13.75 9.34
N ALA A 117 16.87 -13.02 8.66
CA ALA A 117 18.24 -13.47 8.40
C ALA A 117 19.04 -13.70 9.70
N MET A 118 18.86 -12.84 10.70
CA MET A 118 19.56 -12.95 11.99
C MET A 118 19.00 -14.03 12.91
N TYR A 119 17.68 -14.23 12.94
CA TYR A 119 17.06 -15.08 13.96
C TYR A 119 16.56 -16.44 13.44
N CYS A 120 16.13 -16.52 12.18
CA CYS A 120 15.47 -17.72 11.65
C CYS A 120 16.40 -18.62 10.83
N LEU A 121 17.46 -18.10 10.22
CA LEU A 121 18.33 -18.90 9.36
C LEU A 121 19.33 -19.75 10.16
N ASN A 122 19.61 -20.95 9.64
CA ASN A 122 20.51 -21.92 10.27
C ASN A 122 21.95 -21.38 10.43
N HIS A 123 22.38 -20.55 9.47
CA HIS A 123 23.70 -19.90 9.45
C HIS A 123 23.69 -18.49 10.06
N ARG A 124 22.84 -18.23 11.06
CA ARG A 124 22.68 -16.91 11.70
C ARG A 124 23.99 -16.22 12.09
N VAL A 125 24.97 -16.96 12.60
CA VAL A 125 26.25 -16.41 13.09
C VAL A 125 27.01 -15.69 11.98
N TYR A 126 27.08 -16.28 10.79
CA TYR A 126 27.74 -15.67 9.63
C TYR A 126 27.00 -14.42 9.15
N TYR A 127 25.66 -14.43 9.14
CA TYR A 127 24.87 -13.27 8.77
C TYR A 127 25.02 -12.12 9.77
N THR A 128 25.09 -12.42 11.06
CA THR A 128 25.32 -11.40 12.10
C THR A 128 26.71 -10.79 11.97
N GLU A 129 27.75 -11.60 11.75
CA GLU A 129 29.13 -11.13 11.63
C GLU A 129 29.35 -10.25 10.38
N ILE A 130 28.74 -10.58 9.24
CA ILE A 130 28.84 -9.76 8.02
C ILE A 130 28.03 -8.47 8.15
N MET A 131 26.90 -8.50 8.87
CA MET A 131 25.99 -7.35 8.95
C MET A 131 26.38 -6.35 10.05
N TYR A 132 27.06 -6.79 11.10
CA TYR A 132 27.56 -5.93 12.18
C TYR A 132 29.10 -5.93 12.16
N ASP A 133 29.69 -4.85 11.65
CA ASP A 133 31.11 -4.61 11.86
C ASP A 133 31.30 -4.15 13.31
N VAL A 134 31.92 -5.00 14.13
CA VAL A 134 32.13 -4.71 15.54
C VAL A 134 33.22 -3.65 15.64
N SER A 135 32.82 -2.38 15.64
CA SER A 135 33.76 -1.28 15.87
C SER A 135 34.33 -1.37 17.29
N PRO A 136 35.66 -1.27 17.47
CA PRO A 136 36.25 -1.23 18.81
C PRO A 136 35.72 -0.04 19.62
N ASP A 137 35.50 -0.24 20.92
CA ASP A 137 34.99 0.78 21.83
C ASP A 137 35.90 2.02 21.79
N PHE A 138 35.32 3.19 21.53
CA PHE A 138 36.05 4.45 21.43
C PHE A 138 36.67 4.88 22.78
N THR A 139 36.23 4.29 23.89
CA THR A 139 36.85 4.48 25.20
C THR A 139 38.31 4.01 25.21
N ASP A 140 38.57 2.84 24.61
CA ASP A 140 39.92 2.27 24.52
C ASP A 140 40.80 3.07 23.54
N VAL A 141 40.19 3.68 22.50
CA VAL A 141 40.88 4.56 21.55
C VAL A 141 41.46 5.80 22.28
N ARG A 142 40.68 6.45 23.16
CA ARG A 142 41.14 7.66 23.88
C ARG A 142 42.29 7.38 24.84
N VAL A 143 42.31 6.21 25.47
CA VAL A 143 43.42 5.78 26.34
C VAL A 143 44.67 5.53 25.50
N LEU A 144 44.52 4.89 24.33
CA LEU A 144 45.64 4.64 23.42
C LEU A 144 46.16 5.90 22.72
N GLU A 145 45.31 6.91 22.50
CA GLU A 145 45.73 8.20 21.96
C GLU A 145 46.47 9.07 22.99
N THR A 146 46.25 8.86 24.29
CA THR A 146 46.98 9.54 25.36
C THR A 146 48.24 8.82 25.80
N MET A 147 48.38 7.53 25.48
CA MET A 147 49.60 6.75 25.72
C MET A 147 50.79 7.22 24.87
N GLU A 148 51.98 7.16 25.47
CA GLU A 148 53.25 7.49 24.83
C GLU A 148 53.58 6.46 23.74
N GLU A 149 54.24 6.89 22.66
CA GLU A 149 54.48 6.03 21.48
C GLU A 149 55.37 4.81 21.80
N THR A 150 56.21 4.93 22.82
CA THR A 150 57.06 3.89 23.41
C THR A 150 56.23 2.78 24.06
N ASP A 151 55.12 3.12 24.70
CA ASP A 151 54.24 2.15 25.37
C ASP A 151 53.36 1.41 24.35
N ILE A 152 52.90 2.10 23.29
CA ILE A 152 52.15 1.47 22.19
C ILE A 152 53.03 0.45 21.46
N THR A 153 54.30 0.79 21.20
CA THR A 153 55.24 -0.13 20.54
C THR A 153 55.61 -1.31 21.44
N ARG A 154 55.73 -1.11 22.76
CA ARG A 154 55.85 -2.21 23.73
C ARG A 154 54.64 -3.12 23.71
N LEU A 155 53.42 -2.59 23.77
CA LEU A 155 52.18 -3.38 23.71
C LEU A 155 52.05 -4.19 22.42
N LEU A 156 52.42 -3.60 21.26
CA LEU A 156 52.47 -4.32 19.99
C LEU A 156 53.51 -5.45 20.01
N SER A 157 54.69 -5.20 20.57
CA SER A 157 55.76 -6.20 20.66
C SER A 157 55.40 -7.37 21.59
N GLN A 158 54.75 -7.10 22.73
CA GLN A 158 54.29 -8.12 23.67
C GLN A 158 53.20 -9.02 23.07
N ARG A 159 52.35 -8.44 22.22
CA ARG A 159 51.28 -9.18 21.50
C ARG A 159 51.74 -9.81 20.19
N GLY A 160 53.03 -9.73 19.84
CA GLY A 160 53.58 -10.29 18.59
C GLY A 160 53.06 -9.62 17.32
N LEU A 161 52.58 -8.38 17.41
CA LEU A 161 52.00 -7.63 16.30
C LEU A 161 53.05 -6.77 15.60
N ARG A 162 52.85 -6.52 14.30
CA ARG A 162 53.76 -5.68 13.52
C ARG A 162 53.77 -4.25 14.06
N THR A 163 54.96 -3.71 14.32
CA THR A 163 55.19 -2.33 14.82
C THR A 163 55.26 -1.27 13.72
N VAL A 164 55.22 -1.67 12.44
CA VAL A 164 55.36 -0.76 11.30
C VAL A 164 54.02 -0.08 10.97
N GLY A 165 54.05 1.21 10.66
CA GLY A 165 52.87 2.00 10.23
C GLY A 165 52.74 3.33 10.95
N SER A 166 51.69 4.08 10.59
CA SER A 166 51.31 5.33 11.24
C SER A 166 50.71 5.10 12.64
N ARG A 167 50.76 6.11 13.52
CA ARG A 167 50.20 6.04 14.89
C ARG A 167 48.75 5.51 14.94
N PRO A 168 47.79 6.00 14.13
CA PRO A 168 46.41 5.47 14.15
C PRO A 168 46.30 4.02 13.67
N GLU A 169 47.10 3.59 12.69
CA GLU A 169 47.12 2.19 12.23
C GLU A 169 47.65 1.23 13.30
N ARG A 170 48.62 1.69 14.11
CA ARG A 170 49.14 0.94 15.26
C ARG A 170 48.07 0.78 16.35
N ILE A 171 47.37 1.87 16.68
CA ILE A 171 46.28 1.88 17.66
C ILE A 171 45.14 0.94 17.22
N LEU A 172 44.71 1.03 15.96
CA LEU A 172 43.70 0.14 15.39
C LEU A 172 44.13 -1.34 15.43
N ARG A 173 45.41 -1.63 15.22
CA ARG A 173 45.96 -3.00 15.32
C ARG A 173 45.92 -3.54 16.75
N VAL A 174 46.25 -2.70 17.73
CA VAL A 174 46.15 -3.05 19.16
C VAL A 174 44.69 -3.33 19.51
N LEU A 175 43.75 -2.47 19.11
CA LEU A 175 42.32 -2.65 19.36
C LEU A 175 41.75 -3.91 18.71
N LYS A 176 42.15 -4.20 17.47
CA LYS A 176 41.71 -5.40 16.74
C LYS A 176 42.25 -6.70 17.36
N SER A 177 43.35 -6.64 18.12
CA SER A 177 43.93 -7.80 18.80
C SER A 177 43.28 -8.16 20.14
N GLY A 178 42.30 -7.38 20.61
CA GLY A 178 41.56 -7.63 21.86
C GLY A 178 41.69 -6.49 22.88
N ARG A 179 40.72 -6.45 23.80
CA ARG A 179 40.52 -5.40 24.82
C ARG A 179 41.80 -5.13 25.63
N LEU A 180 41.99 -3.88 26.07
CA LEU A 180 43.05 -3.55 27.02
C LEU A 180 42.63 -4.10 28.38
N GLU A 181 43.38 -5.06 28.93
CA GLU A 181 43.23 -5.42 30.33
C GLU A 181 43.68 -4.21 31.16
N HIS A 182 42.74 -3.54 31.81
CA HIS A 182 43.08 -2.49 32.75
C HIS A 182 43.86 -3.12 33.91
N PRO A 183 45.06 -2.61 34.27
CA PRO A 183 45.80 -3.09 35.43
C PRO A 183 45.13 -2.78 36.79
N GLY A 184 43.84 -2.42 36.80
CA GLY A 184 43.04 -2.12 37.99
C GLY A 184 42.07 -3.23 38.43
N GLU A 185 41.85 -4.28 37.63
CA GLU A 185 40.92 -5.37 37.99
C GLU A 185 41.60 -6.61 38.61
N ALA A 186 42.93 -6.62 38.77
CA ALA A 186 43.67 -7.72 39.40
C ALA A 186 43.77 -7.60 40.94
N LEU A 187 43.08 -6.63 41.55
CA LEU A 187 43.06 -6.41 43.00
C LEU A 187 41.62 -6.17 43.50
N MET A 188 40.74 -7.16 43.30
CA MET A 188 39.56 -7.42 44.16
C MET A 188 39.29 -8.92 44.23
#